data_AF-A0A3Q0JBN3-F1
#
_entry.id   AF-A0A3Q0JBN3-F1
#
_cell.length_a   1.000
_cell.length_b   1.000
_cell.length_c   1.000
_cell.angle_alpha   90.00
_cell.angle_beta   90.00
_cell.angle_gamma   90.00
#
_symmetry.space_group_name_H-M   'P 1'
#
loop_
_entity.id
_entity.type
_entity.pdbx_description
1 polymer ?
#
loop_
_entity_poly.entity_id
_entity_poly.type
_entity_poly.pdbx_seq_one_letter_code
_entity_poly.pdbx_strand_id
1 'polypeptide(L)'
;MTGGGARHRAMQAVDYYNSNVLKARIHAGLTSERHGPPHHGHYHPGRHTLTQEQMYSLRLGVSSQAVEDQLLKLDEQALTSHYKVGVMYCRAGQSTEEDMYNNEEAGPALNEFLDTIGHRVRLKGFEKYRAGLDNKTDSTGLYSVPDSTGGR
;
A
#
# COMPACT_ATOMS: atom_id res chain seq x y z
N MET A 1 20.32 3.13 -27.04
CA MET A 1 19.22 2.91 -26.10
C MET A 1 19.73 3.32 -24.72
N THR A 2 19.50 4.58 -24.35
CA THR A 2 20.13 5.20 -23.16
C THR A 2 19.40 4.76 -21.90
N GLY A 3 20.04 3.91 -21.10
CA GLY A 3 19.56 3.56 -19.77
C GLY A 3 19.49 4.82 -18.90
N GLY A 4 18.29 5.13 -18.41
CA GLY A 4 18.11 6.19 -17.42
C GLY A 4 19.02 5.90 -16.22
N GLY A 5 19.94 6.83 -15.94
CA GLY A 5 20.94 6.69 -14.88
C GLY A 5 20.29 6.42 -13.52
N ALA A 6 21.05 5.86 -12.57
CA ALA A 6 20.59 5.52 -11.22
C ALA A 6 19.78 6.66 -10.57
N ARG A 7 20.21 7.91 -10.77
CA ARG A 7 19.49 9.14 -10.39
C ARG A 7 18.03 9.20 -10.86
N HIS A 8 17.74 8.84 -12.10
CA HIS A 8 16.37 8.87 -12.63
C HIS A 8 15.49 7.80 -11.98
N ARG A 9 16.06 6.62 -11.71
CA ARG A 9 15.35 5.53 -11.01
C ARG A 9 15.08 5.88 -9.56
N ALA A 10 16.07 6.47 -8.89
CA ALA A 10 15.92 6.98 -7.53
C ALA A 10 14.80 8.03 -7.46
N MET A 11 14.80 9.01 -8.36
CA MET A 11 13.77 10.05 -8.40
C MET A 11 12.36 9.47 -8.62
N GLN A 12 12.20 8.52 -9.55
CA GLN A 12 10.91 7.84 -9.75
C GLN A 12 10.46 7.04 -8.52
N ALA A 13 11.39 6.43 -7.79
CA ALA A 13 11.09 5.67 -6.58
C ALA A 13 10.70 6.57 -5.41
N VAL A 14 11.39 7.71 -5.22
CA VAL A 14 11.04 8.78 -4.28
C VAL A 14 9.64 9.29 -4.57
N ASP A 15 9.34 9.63 -5.83
CA ASP A 15 8.03 10.14 -6.24
C ASP A 15 6.92 9.10 -6.01
N TYR A 16 7.22 7.82 -6.27
CA TYR A 16 6.31 6.72 -5.98
C TYR A 16 6.05 6.58 -4.48
N TYR A 17 7.09 6.63 -3.64
CA TYR A 17 6.95 6.52 -2.18
C TYR A 17 6.17 7.71 -1.63
N ASN A 18 6.56 8.94 -1.98
CA ASN A 18 5.89 10.15 -1.53
C ASN A 18 4.42 10.16 -1.96
N SER A 19 4.11 9.76 -3.20
CA SER A 19 2.72 9.72 -3.67
C SER A 19 1.90 8.61 -3.01
N ASN A 20 2.45 7.41 -2.83
CA ASN A 20 1.67 6.26 -2.36
C ASN A 20 1.62 6.13 -0.85
N VAL A 21 2.69 6.50 -0.14
CA VAL A 21 2.70 6.51 1.32
C VAL A 21 1.92 7.71 1.87
N LEU A 22 1.96 8.88 1.21
CA LEU A 22 1.08 9.98 1.56
C LEU A 22 -0.39 9.59 1.36
N LYS A 23 -0.73 8.97 0.22
CA LYS A 23 -2.09 8.43 -0.02
C LYS A 23 -2.49 7.38 1.02
N ALA A 24 -1.59 6.47 1.38
CA ALA A 24 -1.85 5.46 2.41
C ALA A 24 -2.05 6.10 3.80
N ARG A 25 -1.25 7.11 4.18
CA ARG A 25 -1.40 7.85 5.44
C ARG A 25 -2.71 8.63 5.49
N ILE A 26 -3.14 9.24 4.37
CA ILE A 26 -4.43 9.93 4.25
C ILE A 26 -5.57 8.91 4.41
N HIS A 27 -5.51 7.79 3.70
CA HIS A 27 -6.54 6.73 3.78
C HIS A 27 -6.60 6.09 5.18
N ALA A 28 -5.47 6.00 5.88
CA ALA A 28 -5.39 5.51 7.25
C ALA A 28 -5.71 6.58 8.31
N GLY A 29 -5.99 7.84 7.93
CA GLY A 29 -6.29 8.92 8.86
C GLY A 29 -5.11 9.35 9.74
N LEU A 30 -3.86 9.08 9.33
CA LEU A 30 -2.64 9.29 10.12
C LEU A 30 -1.91 10.61 9.84
N THR A 31 -2.47 11.50 9.00
CA THR A 31 -1.89 12.83 8.76
C THR A 31 -2.33 13.80 9.86
N SER A 32 -1.49 14.00 10.87
CA SER A 32 -1.65 15.08 11.85
C SER A 32 -0.82 16.29 11.42
N GLU A 33 -1.47 17.29 10.82
CA GLU A 33 -0.92 18.63 10.63
C GLU A 33 -0.72 19.28 12.01
N ARG A 34 0.53 19.39 12.48
CA ARG A 34 0.86 20.34 13.56
C ARG A 34 1.51 21.56 12.92
N HIS A 35 0.71 22.59 12.63
CA HIS A 35 0.94 24.01 12.98
C HIS A 35 -0.11 24.91 12.28
N GLY A 36 -1.06 25.44 13.05
CA GLY A 36 -2.01 26.48 12.63
C GLY A 36 -3.08 26.72 13.72
N PRO A 37 -3.53 27.97 13.96
CA PRO A 37 -4.41 28.31 15.09
C PRO A 37 -5.82 27.74 14.89
N PRO A 38 -6.63 27.62 15.96
CA PRO A 38 -7.87 26.86 15.92
C PRO A 38 -8.95 27.67 15.22
N HIS A 39 -9.26 27.32 13.98
CA HIS A 39 -10.55 27.66 13.39
C HIS A 39 -11.54 26.53 13.65
N HIS A 40 -12.61 26.89 14.36
CA HIS A 40 -13.75 26.04 14.66
C HIS A 40 -14.30 25.38 13.38
N GLY A 41 -13.98 24.10 13.23
CA GLY A 41 -14.57 23.22 12.23
C GLY A 41 -14.21 21.80 12.63
N HIS A 42 -15.05 21.16 13.43
CA HIS A 42 -14.89 19.76 13.79
C HIS A 42 -14.97 18.90 12.53
N TYR A 43 -13.82 18.46 12.03
CA TYR A 43 -13.73 17.28 11.17
C TYR A 43 -13.62 16.05 12.08
N HIS A 44 -14.71 15.29 12.16
CA HIS A 44 -14.70 13.95 12.75
C HIS A 44 -14.71 12.91 11.62
N PRO A 45 -13.82 11.90 11.64
CA PRO A 45 -13.82 10.85 10.64
C PRO A 45 -15.03 9.93 10.88
N GLY A 46 -16.03 10.04 10.00
CA GLY A 46 -16.66 8.86 9.40
C GLY A 46 -17.73 8.08 10.17
N ARG A 47 -18.51 8.69 11.07
CA ARG A 47 -19.77 8.10 11.53
C ARG A 47 -20.95 8.80 10.85
N HIS A 48 -21.32 8.33 9.66
CA HIS A 48 -22.55 8.78 8.99
C HIS A 48 -23.76 8.16 9.72
N THR A 49 -24.33 8.89 10.66
CA THR A 49 -25.66 8.56 11.20
C THR A 49 -26.70 9.00 10.18
N LEU A 50 -27.59 8.09 9.77
CA LEU A 50 -28.75 8.45 8.96
C LEU A 50 -29.58 9.50 9.70
N THR A 51 -30.00 10.55 9.00
CA THR A 51 -30.90 11.55 9.57
C THR A 51 -32.29 10.94 9.79
N GLN A 52 -33.07 11.54 10.67
CA GLN A 52 -34.44 11.09 10.95
C GLN A 52 -35.30 11.03 9.67
N GLU A 53 -35.11 11.98 8.75
CA GLU A 53 -35.79 12.01 7.43
C GLU A 53 -35.36 10.85 6.52
N GLN A 54 -34.07 10.49 6.53
CA GLN A 54 -33.54 9.34 5.78
C GLN A 54 -34.04 8.01 6.35
N MET A 55 -34.29 7.92 7.66
CA MET A 55 -34.87 6.72 8.26
C MET A 55 -36.30 6.45 7.76
N TYR A 56 -37.11 7.50 7.55
CA TYR A 56 -38.48 7.35 7.06
C TYR A 56 -38.60 6.93 5.59
N SER A 57 -37.53 7.06 4.79
CA SER A 57 -37.48 6.58 3.41
C SER A 57 -36.97 5.14 3.26
N LEU A 58 -36.50 4.52 4.35
CA LEU A 58 -36.16 3.10 4.35
C LEU A 58 -37.41 2.25 4.12
N ARG A 59 -37.22 1.17 3.36
CA ARG A 59 -38.25 0.17 3.05
C ARG A 59 -37.66 -1.20 3.33
N LEU A 60 -38.50 -2.13 3.77
CA LEU A 60 -38.08 -3.52 3.91
C LEU A 60 -37.61 -4.03 2.55
N GLY A 61 -36.36 -4.50 2.49
CA GLY A 61 -35.79 -5.08 1.27
C GLY A 61 -36.48 -6.38 0.89
N VAL A 62 -36.47 -6.71 -0.39
CA VAL A 62 -36.95 -8.01 -0.87
C VAL A 62 -35.98 -9.09 -0.40
N SER A 63 -36.48 -10.08 0.33
CA SER A 63 -35.69 -11.25 0.74
C SER A 63 -35.42 -12.13 -0.47
N SER A 64 -34.18 -12.12 -0.97
CA SER A 64 -33.75 -12.96 -2.08
C SER A 64 -32.26 -13.26 -1.95
N GLN A 65 -31.82 -14.41 -2.48
CA GLN A 65 -30.41 -14.81 -2.45
C GLN A 65 -29.48 -13.73 -3.05
N ALA A 66 -29.92 -13.05 -4.12
CA ALA A 66 -29.15 -11.99 -4.75
C ALA A 66 -28.88 -10.80 -3.82
N VAL A 67 -29.84 -10.46 -2.95
CA VAL A 67 -29.69 -9.38 -1.96
C VAL A 67 -28.74 -9.82 -0.84
N GLU A 68 -28.85 -11.06 -0.37
CA GLU A 68 -27.92 -11.62 0.62
C GLU A 68 -26.48 -11.64 0.11
N ASP A 69 -26.26 -12.09 -1.13
CA ASP A 69 -24.93 -12.10 -1.76
C ASP A 69 -24.35 -10.69 -1.93
N GLN A 70 -25.21 -9.69 -2.20
CA GLN A 70 -24.78 -8.29 -2.29
C GLN A 70 -24.41 -7.71 -0.93
N LEU A 71 -25.17 -8.03 0.12
CA LEU A 71 -24.86 -7.63 1.49
C LEU A 71 -23.55 -8.26 1.97
N LEU A 72 -23.35 -9.56 1.71
CA LEU A 72 -22.09 -10.24 2.04
C LEU A 72 -20.89 -9.58 1.35
N LYS A 73 -21.02 -9.25 0.05
CA LYS A 73 -19.98 -8.51 -0.68
C LYS A 73 -19.73 -7.12 -0.09
N LEU A 74 -20.76 -6.42 0.37
CA LEU A 74 -20.63 -5.11 1.01
C LEU A 74 -19.89 -5.20 2.35
N ASP A 75 -20.17 -6.23 3.14
CA ASP A 75 -19.48 -6.48 4.42
C ASP A 75 -18.00 -6.87 4.18
N GLU A 76 -17.74 -7.72 3.18
CA GLU A 76 -16.39 -8.17 2.82
C GLU A 76 -15.53 -7.08 2.17
N GLN A 77 -16.13 -6.05 1.55
CA GLN A 77 -15.40 -4.94 0.93
C GLN A 77 -14.44 -4.21 1.88
N ALA A 78 -14.71 -4.25 3.20
CA ALA A 78 -13.85 -3.65 4.21
C ALA A 78 -12.61 -4.51 4.55
N LEU A 79 -12.55 -5.76 4.09
CA LEU A 79 -11.47 -6.70 4.40
C LEU A 79 -10.43 -6.70 3.27
N THR A 80 -9.34 -5.97 3.46
CA THR A 80 -8.18 -6.09 2.56
C THR A 80 -7.35 -7.31 2.95
N SER A 81 -7.33 -8.33 2.09
CA SER A 81 -6.52 -9.55 2.28
C SER A 81 -5.09 -9.44 1.72
N HIS A 82 -4.77 -8.32 1.06
CA HIS A 82 -3.50 -8.12 0.38
C HIS A 82 -2.82 -6.84 0.82
N TYR A 83 -1.63 -6.98 1.40
CA TYR A 83 -0.82 -5.87 1.86
C TYR A 83 0.42 -5.71 0.99
N LYS A 84 0.88 -4.46 0.86
CA LYS A 84 2.16 -4.13 0.22
C LYS A 84 3.01 -3.33 1.20
N VAL A 85 4.25 -3.77 1.38
CA VAL A 85 5.21 -3.14 2.28
C VAL A 85 6.46 -2.81 1.46
N GLY A 86 6.89 -1.54 1.51
CA GLY A 86 8.16 -1.11 0.92
C GLY A 86 9.28 -1.26 1.95
N VAL A 87 10.40 -1.87 1.55
CA VAL A 87 11.61 -1.97 2.36
C VAL A 87 12.71 -1.16 1.69
N MET A 88 13.33 -0.24 2.44
CA MET A 88 14.42 0.60 1.95
C MET A 88 15.65 0.40 2.84
N TYR A 89 16.81 0.20 2.22
CA TYR A 89 18.06 -0.04 2.92
C TYR A 89 18.83 1.26 3.12
N CYS A 90 19.12 1.60 4.38
CA CYS A 90 19.96 2.72 4.75
C CYS A 90 21.31 2.21 5.24
N ARG A 91 22.39 2.51 4.51
CA ARG A 91 23.76 2.17 4.91
C ARG A 91 24.28 3.22 5.90
N ALA A 92 25.30 2.85 6.68
CA ALA A 92 25.96 3.77 7.59
C ALA A 92 26.46 5.02 6.85
N GLY A 93 26.15 6.20 7.40
CA GLY A 93 26.52 7.48 6.82
C GLY A 93 25.57 8.00 5.72
N GLN A 94 24.59 7.22 5.26
CA GLN A 94 23.55 7.74 4.38
C GLN A 94 22.50 8.51 5.19
N SER A 95 22.12 9.69 4.69
CA SER A 95 21.12 10.55 5.35
C SER A 95 20.06 11.09 4.39
N THR A 96 20.16 10.78 3.10
CA THR A 96 19.17 11.22 2.09
C THR A 96 18.51 10.02 1.42
N GLU A 97 17.25 10.19 1.03
CA GLU A 97 16.48 9.17 0.33
C GLU A 97 17.10 8.84 -1.04
N GLU A 98 17.65 9.84 -1.74
CA GLU A 98 18.38 9.66 -2.99
C GLU A 98 19.56 8.69 -2.81
N ASP A 99 20.37 8.87 -1.76
CA ASP A 99 21.49 7.98 -1.47
C ASP A 99 21.02 6.54 -1.20
N MET A 100 19.91 6.39 -0.46
CA MET A 100 19.35 5.07 -0.13
C MET A 100 18.80 4.35 -1.37
N TYR A 101 18.16 5.06 -2.30
CA TYR A 101 17.67 4.48 -3.56
C TYR A 101 18.77 4.15 -4.56
N ASN A 102 19.92 4.82 -4.47
CA ASN A 102 21.08 4.51 -5.31
C ASN A 102 21.85 3.26 -4.84
N ASN A 103 21.43 2.62 -3.75
CA ASN A 103 22.01 1.35 -3.31
C ASN A 103 21.74 0.24 -4.34
N GLU A 104 22.80 -0.29 -4.96
CA GLU A 104 22.69 -1.43 -5.90
C GLU A 104 22.83 -2.79 -5.20
N GLU A 105 23.34 -2.81 -3.95
CA GLU A 105 23.58 -4.02 -3.18
C GLU A 105 23.08 -3.91 -1.73
N ALA A 106 22.67 -5.04 -1.17
CA ALA A 106 22.26 -5.16 0.22
C ALA A 106 23.36 -5.80 1.07
N GLY A 107 23.52 -5.33 2.31
CA GLY A 107 24.41 -5.98 3.27
C GLY A 107 23.84 -7.31 3.79
N PRO A 108 24.67 -8.18 4.40
CA PRO A 108 24.25 -9.49 4.90
C PRO A 108 23.04 -9.43 5.85
N ALA A 109 23.03 -8.46 6.77
CA ALA A 109 21.94 -8.30 7.74
C ALA A 109 20.57 -8.02 7.09
N LEU A 110 20.53 -7.24 5.99
CA LEU A 110 19.28 -7.02 5.27
C LEU A 110 18.83 -8.29 4.55
N ASN A 111 19.75 -9.03 3.94
CA ASN A 111 19.41 -10.27 3.25
C ASN A 111 18.83 -11.29 4.23
N GLU A 112 19.47 -11.47 5.39
CA GLU A 112 18.96 -12.35 6.46
C GLU A 112 17.57 -11.91 6.93
N PHE A 113 17.37 -10.61 7.19
CA PHE A 113 16.05 -10.08 7.54
C PHE A 113 14.99 -10.38 6.46
N LEU A 114 15.30 -10.17 5.18
CA LEU A 114 14.37 -10.47 4.09
C LEU A 114 14.05 -11.95 3.99
N ASP A 115 15.02 -12.83 4.23
CA ASP A 115 14.81 -14.29 4.25
C ASP A 115 13.88 -14.72 5.41
N THR A 116 13.82 -13.95 6.51
CA THR A 116 12.82 -14.18 7.58
C THR A 116 11.41 -13.74 7.21
N ILE A 117 11.25 -12.77 6.30
CA ILE A 117 9.93 -12.29 5.84
C ILE A 117 9.30 -13.31 4.88
N GLY A 118 10.10 -13.90 4.00
CA GLY A 118 9.60 -14.85 3.03
C GLY A 118 10.65 -15.27 2.02
N HIS A 119 10.21 -16.01 1.00
CA HIS A 119 11.12 -16.51 -0.02
C HIS A 119 11.20 -15.55 -1.20
N ARG A 120 12.43 -15.31 -1.67
CA ARG A 120 12.66 -14.54 -2.89
C ARG A 120 12.07 -15.26 -4.10
N VAL A 121 11.17 -14.59 -4.81
CA VAL A 121 10.54 -15.12 -6.04
C VAL A 121 10.93 -14.28 -7.25
N ARG A 122 11.07 -14.95 -8.40
CA ARG A 122 11.24 -14.28 -9.69
C ARG A 122 9.93 -13.61 -10.07
N LEU A 123 9.97 -12.33 -10.41
CA LEU A 123 8.78 -11.58 -10.82
C LEU A 123 8.27 -11.97 -12.20
N LYS A 124 9.15 -12.25 -13.16
CA LYS A 124 8.75 -12.66 -14.50
C LYS A 124 8.02 -14.00 -14.47
N GLY A 125 6.79 -14.01 -15.00
CA GLY A 125 5.91 -15.17 -14.95
C GLY A 125 5.28 -15.44 -13.58
N PHE A 126 5.42 -14.54 -12.60
CA PHE A 126 4.74 -14.68 -11.31
C PHE A 126 3.25 -14.35 -11.46
N GLU A 127 2.38 -15.29 -11.07
CA GLU A 127 0.93 -15.21 -11.28
C GLU A 127 0.13 -14.83 -10.03
N LYS A 128 0.76 -14.80 -8.84
CA LYS A 128 0.08 -14.42 -7.58
C LYS A 128 0.00 -12.89 -7.43
N TYR A 129 -0.50 -12.40 -6.29
CA TYR A 129 -0.60 -10.96 -6.01
C TYR A 129 0.76 -10.24 -6.17
N ARG A 130 0.81 -9.21 -7.01
CA ARG A 130 2.06 -8.54 -7.43
C ARG A 130 2.27 -7.16 -6.83
N ALA A 131 1.32 -6.62 -6.07
CA ALA A 131 1.41 -5.27 -5.49
C ALA A 131 1.80 -4.15 -6.48
N GLY A 132 1.50 -4.30 -7.78
CA GLY A 132 1.88 -3.35 -8.83
C GLY A 132 3.24 -3.58 -9.50
N LEU A 133 3.96 -4.66 -9.15
CA LEU A 133 5.22 -5.05 -9.79
C LEU A 133 4.97 -5.69 -11.17
N ASP A 134 5.85 -5.41 -12.11
CA ASP A 134 5.85 -5.98 -13.46
C ASP A 134 6.31 -7.44 -13.45
N ASN A 135 5.57 -8.28 -14.19
CA ASN A 135 5.87 -9.71 -14.36
C ASN A 135 6.15 -10.10 -15.81
N LYS A 136 6.36 -9.14 -16.72
CA LYS A 136 6.55 -9.40 -18.15
C LYS A 136 7.91 -8.94 -18.66
N THR A 137 8.30 -7.70 -18.36
CA THR A 137 9.43 -7.02 -19.01
C THR A 137 10.59 -6.69 -18.07
N ASP A 138 10.49 -7.07 -16.79
CA ASP A 138 11.49 -6.82 -15.74
C ASP A 138 11.69 -5.34 -15.41
N SER A 139 10.70 -4.51 -15.72
CA SER A 139 10.79 -3.05 -15.55
C SER A 139 10.81 -2.58 -14.09
N THR A 140 10.31 -3.40 -13.16
CA THR A 140 10.30 -3.11 -11.71
C THR A 140 11.27 -4.00 -10.92
N GLY A 141 12.33 -4.47 -11.57
CA GLY A 141 13.30 -5.39 -10.97
C GLY A 141 12.98 -6.86 -11.23
N LEU A 142 13.92 -7.73 -10.83
CA LEU A 142 13.87 -9.15 -11.17
C LEU A 142 13.15 -10.00 -10.11
N TYR A 143 13.25 -9.61 -8.84
CA TYR A 143 12.82 -10.42 -7.71
C TYR A 143 12.08 -9.60 -6.65
N SER A 144 11.19 -10.24 -5.91
CA SER A 144 10.53 -9.69 -4.71
C SER A 144 10.39 -10.78 -3.64
N VAL A 145 9.96 -10.40 -2.44
CA VAL A 145 9.79 -11.29 -1.28
C VAL A 145 8.32 -11.26 -0.84
N PRO A 146 7.45 -12.10 -1.41
CA PRO A 146 6.10 -12.26 -0.90
C PRO A 146 6.09 -13.09 0.38
N ASP A 147 5.24 -12.71 1.32
CA ASP A 147 4.85 -13.56 2.44
C ASP A 147 3.50 -14.23 2.10
N SER A 148 3.41 -15.52 2.39
CA SER A 148 2.21 -16.34 2.18
C SER A 148 1.62 -16.91 3.47
N THR A 149 2.11 -16.50 4.64
CA THR A 149 1.65 -17.02 5.93
C THR A 149 0.24 -16.58 6.33
N GLY A 150 -0.38 -15.64 5.60
CA GLY A 150 -1.73 -15.12 5.84
C GLY A 150 -2.91 -15.95 5.30
N GLY A 151 -2.83 -17.28 5.34
CA GLY A 151 -3.88 -18.18 4.84
C GLY A 151 -4.16 -19.37 5.76
N ARG A 152 -4.77 -19.10 6.92
CA ARG A 152 -5.63 -20.04 7.66
C ARG A 152 -6.89 -19.31 8.09
#